data_AF-Q6JDM3-F1
#
_entry.id   AF-Q6JDM3-F1
#
_cell.length_a   1.000
_cell.length_b   1.000
_cell.length_c   1.000
_cell.angle_alpha   90.00
_cell.angle_beta   90.00
_cell.angle_gamma   90.00
#
_symmetry.space_group_name_H-M   'P 1'
#
loop_
_entity.id
_entity.type
_entity.pdbx_description
1 polymer ?
#
loop_
_entity_poly.entity_id
_entity_poly.type
_entity_poly.pdbx_seq_one_letter_code
_entity_poly.pdbx_strand_id
1 'polypeptide(L)' 'ERAQYTLRAQALDRRTGRPMEPESEFIIKIQDINDNEPKFLDGPYVATVPEMSPVGTSV' A
#
# COMPACT_ATOMS: atom_id res chain seq x y z
N GLU A 1 4.32 -5.79 -0.97
CA GLU A 1 3.09 -5.34 -1.66
C GLU A 1 3.40 -5.00 -3.11
N ARG A 2 2.49 -5.23 -4.06
CA ARG A 2 2.73 -4.93 -5.49
C ARG A 2 1.86 -3.75 -5.89
N ALA A 3 2.49 -2.64 -6.28
CA ALA A 3 1.80 -1.40 -6.64
C ALA A 3 1.10 -1.44 -8.02
N GLN A 4 1.42 -2.43 -8.85
CA GLN A 4 0.74 -2.61 -10.13
C GLN A 4 0.73 -4.08 -10.60
N TYR A 5 -0.24 -4.38 -11.44
CA TYR A 5 -0.31 -5.61 -12.23
C TYR A 5 -0.53 -5.28 -13.70
N THR A 6 0.18 -6.01 -14.56
CA THR A 6 -0.02 -5.96 -16.01
C THR A 6 -0.77 -7.22 -16.43
N LEU A 7 -1.96 -7.04 -17.00
CA LEU A 7 -2.76 -8.12 -17.57
C LEU A 7 -2.76 -8.02 -19.10
N ARG A 8 -2.86 -9.17 -19.74
CA ARG A 8 -2.99 -9.30 -21.19
C ARG A 8 -4.30 -10.01 -21.52
N ALA A 9 -5.05 -9.49 -22.47
CA ALA A 9 -6.28 -10.11 -22.93
C ALA A 9 -6.36 -10.09 -24.47
N GLN A 10 -7.01 -11.10 -25.04
CA GLN A 10 -7.22 -11.22 -26.47
C GLN A 10 -8.63 -11.75 -26.74
N ALA A 11 -9.40 -11.03 -27.56
CA ALA A 11 -10.69 -11.55 -28.02
C ALA A 11 -10.48 -12.66 -29.06
N LEU A 12 -11.11 -13.81 -28.82
CA LEU A 12 -11.10 -14.96 -29.73
C LEU A 12 -12.52 -15.21 -30.27
N ASP A 13 -12.63 -15.51 -31.56
CA ASP A 13 -13.88 -15.99 -32.15
C ASP A 13 -14.20 -17.38 -31.60
N ARG A 14 -15.37 -17.55 -30.99
CA ARG A 14 -15.76 -18.79 -30.29
C ARG A 14 -15.83 -20.02 -31.22
N ARG A 15 -16.11 -19.83 -32.50
CA ARG A 15 -16.33 -20.94 -33.45
C ARG A 15 -15.04 -21.36 -34.15
N THR A 16 -14.13 -20.41 -34.39
CA THR A 16 -12.89 -20.64 -35.14
C THR A 16 -11.64 -20.62 -34.26
N GLY A 17 -11.75 -20.12 -33.02
CA GLY A 17 -10.63 -19.96 -32.09
C GLY A 17 -9.61 -18.91 -32.53
N ARG A 18 -9.92 -18.14 -33.58
CA ARG A 18 -8.99 -17.16 -34.16
C ARG A 18 -9.05 -15.84 -33.38
N PRO A 19 -7.90 -15.16 -33.19
CA PRO A 19 -7.90 -13.81 -32.66
C PRO A 19 -8.71 -12.87 -33.53
N MET A 20 -9.67 -12.19 -32.91
CA MET A 20 -10.42 -11.10 -33.55
C MET A 20 -9.62 -9.81 -33.55
N GLU A 21 -8.65 -9.70 -32.64
CA GLU A 21 -7.79 -8.53 -32.44
C GLU A 21 -6.40 -8.93 -31.92
N PRO A 22 -5.40 -8.04 -32.04
CA PRO A 22 -4.13 -8.18 -31.33
C PRO A 22 -4.32 -8.19 -29.80
N GLU A 23 -3.39 -8.84 -29.10
CA GLU A 23 -3.40 -8.86 -27.64
C GLU A 23 -3.32 -7.44 -27.06
N SER A 24 -4.20 -7.14 -26.11
CA SER A 24 -4.32 -5.85 -25.45
C SER A 24 -3.74 -5.91 -24.04
N GLU A 25 -3.08 -4.84 -23.62
CA GLU A 25 -2.45 -4.71 -22.29
C GLU A 25 -3.27 -3.81 -21.37
N PHE A 26 -3.46 -4.25 -20.12
CA PHE A 26 -4.18 -3.54 -19.08
C PHE A 26 -3.28 -3.35 -17.86
N ILE A 27 -3.11 -2.11 -17.44
CA ILE A 27 -2.32 -1.78 -16.25
C ILE A 27 -3.28 -1.50 -15.09
N ILE A 28 -3.30 -2.40 -14.13
CA ILE A 28 -4.03 -2.24 -12.87
C ILE A 28 -3.09 -1.58 -11.88
N LYS A 29 -3.44 -0.37 -11.42
CA LYS A 29 -2.71 0.34 -10.37
C LYS A 29 -3.42 0.13 -9.04
N ILE A 30 -2.67 -0.34 -8.05
CA ILE A 30 -3.18 -0.47 -6.68
C ILE A 30 -2.86 0.83 -5.97
N GLN A 31 -3.89 1.48 -5.43
CA GLN A 31 -3.72 2.66 -4.60
C GLN A 31 -3.43 2.22 -3.18
N ASP A 32 -2.28 2.65 -2.68
CA ASP A 32 -1.93 2.50 -1.27
C ASP A 32 -2.86 3.38 -0.43
N ILE A 33 -3.35 2.82 0.68
CA ILE A 33 -4.15 3.54 1.66
C ILE A 33 -3.49 3.40 3.01
N ASN A 34 -3.77 4.34 3.92
CA ASN A 34 -3.28 4.22 5.28
C ASN A 34 -4.14 3.23 6.09
N ASP A 35 -3.95 1.93 5.83
CA ASP A 35 -4.58 0.82 6.55
C ASP A 35 -3.67 0.21 7.64
N ASN A 36 -2.42 0.66 7.70
CA ASN A 36 -1.46 0.23 8.71
C ASN A 36 -1.70 0.98 10.03
N GLU A 37 -1.95 0.22 11.09
CA GLU A 37 -2.03 0.77 12.43
C GLU A 37 -0.70 1.44 12.84
N PRO A 38 -0.74 2.58 13.56
CA PRO A 38 0.47 3.17 14.10
C PRO A 38 1.10 2.21 15.12
N LYS A 39 2.41 2.04 15.03
CA LYS A 39 3.18 1.19 15.96
C LYS A 39 4.19 2.05 16.69
N PHE A 40 4.18 1.96 18.01
CA PHE A 40 5.27 2.47 18.82
C PHE A 40 6.53 1.67 18.53
N LEU A 41 7.69 2.33 18.53
CA LEU A 41 8.97 1.67 18.29
C LEU A 41 9.32 0.71 19.44
N ASP A 42 8.99 1.13 20.66
CA ASP A 42 9.26 0.41 21.90
C ASP A 42 8.09 0.59 22.87
N GLY A 43 8.10 -0.17 23.97
CA GLY A 43 7.10 0.03 25.01
C GLY A 43 7.26 -0.95 26.18
N PRO A 44 6.85 -0.55 27.39
CA PRO A 44 6.28 0.76 27.75
C PRO A 44 7.32 1.89 27.83
N TYR A 45 6.95 3.11 27.40
CA TYR A 45 7.78 4.30 27.63
C TYR A 45 7.61 4.77 29.08
N VAL A 46 8.72 4.87 29.81
CA VAL A 46 8.77 5.35 31.21
C VAL A 46 9.79 6.48 31.29
N ALA A 47 9.36 7.64 31.78
CA ALA A 47 10.21 8.82 31.95
C ALA A 47 9.99 9.44 33.33
N THR A 48 10.99 10.18 33.81
CA THR A 48 10.95 10.90 35.10
C THR A 48 11.35 12.35 34.90
N VAL A 49 10.63 13.28 35.53
CA VAL A 49 10.88 14.73 35.44
C VAL A 49 11.12 15.32 36.84
N PRO A 50 12.13 16.19 37.02
CA PRO A 50 12.35 16.91 38.27
C PRO A 50 11.18 17.84 38.66
N GLU A 51 10.92 18.01 39.95
CA GLU A 51 9.78 18.78 40.46
C GLU A 51 9.81 20.27 40.09
N MET A 52 11.01 20.86 39.96
CA MET A 52 11.23 22.28 39.63
C MET A 52 11.48 22.51 38.13
N SER A 53 11.04 21.57 37.28
CA SER A 53 11.20 21.70 35.83
C SER A 53 10.38 22.87 35.30
N PRO A 54 10.98 23.77 34.51
CA PRO A 54 10.24 24.85 33.85
C PRO A 54 9.12 24.34 32.95
N VAL A 55 8.11 25.18 32.73
CA VAL A 55 7.03 24.88 31.78
C VAL A 55 7.61 24.66 30.37
N GLY A 56 7.22 23.55 29.74
CA GLY A 56 7.72 23.16 28.41
C GLY A 56 8.89 22.17 28.42
N THR A 57 9.31 21.68 29.60
CA THR A 57 10.33 20.62 29.71
C THR A 57 9.81 19.34 29.02
N SER A 58 10.52 18.86 28.00
CA SER A 58 10.21 17.60 27.31
C SER A 58 10.71 16.40 28.12
N VAL A 59 10.02 15.25 28.02
CA VAL A 59 10.28 14.01 28.77
C VAL A 59 10.35 12.80 27.86
#